data_AF-A0A8J5R964-F1
#
_entry.id   AF-A0A8J5R964-F1
#
_cell.length_a   1.000
_cell.length_b   1.000
_cell.length_c   1.000
_cell.angle_alpha   90.00
_cell.angle_beta   90.00
_cell.angle_gamma   90.00
#
_symmetry.space_group_name_H-M   'P 1'
#
loop_
_entity.id
_entity.type
_entity.pdbx_description
1 polymer ?
#
loop_
_entity_poly.entity_id
_entity_poly.type
_entity_poly.pdbx_seq_one_letter_code
_entity_poly.pdbx_strand_id
1 'polypeptide(L)'
;MKVIRTSVPTCDQSTSTEDDSDSKKLETLRRSYNIIRSRIKALQLKNKVLTDVLRTDKYRTALYSVFTEDQVQYLVTDQKKLHWSDETVQRATKLRALCGTHGYKELQSMGIPLPCLRVLQRSRPKVYSQPENSQSTTMSSDELLSIINDDWD
;
A
#
# COMPACT_ATOMS: atom_id res chain seq x y z
N MET A 1 47.12 0.41 -99.25
CA MET A 1 45.98 0.25 -98.31
C MET A 1 46.38 0.83 -96.97
N LYS A 2 45.76 1.94 -96.53
CA LYS A 2 46.01 2.58 -95.23
C LYS A 2 44.92 2.13 -94.26
N VAL A 3 45.30 1.42 -93.20
CA VAL A 3 44.38 1.00 -92.14
C VAL A 3 44.26 2.15 -91.15
N ILE A 4 43.12 2.83 -91.16
CA ILE A 4 42.81 3.91 -90.21
C ILE A 4 42.32 3.25 -88.92
N ARG A 5 43.14 3.35 -87.86
CA ARG A 5 42.71 2.99 -86.50
C ARG A 5 41.85 4.14 -85.98
N THR A 6 40.54 3.90 -85.85
CA THR A 6 39.64 4.79 -85.14
C THR A 6 39.80 4.57 -83.64
N SER A 7 40.32 5.58 -82.95
CA SER A 7 40.33 5.65 -81.49
C SER A 7 38.91 5.90 -80.99
N VAL A 8 38.38 4.94 -80.23
CA VAL A 8 37.14 5.11 -79.48
C VAL A 8 37.41 6.03 -78.29
N PRO A 9 36.62 7.08 -78.05
CA PRO A 9 36.73 7.86 -76.82
C PRO A 9 36.12 7.07 -75.67
N THR A 10 36.94 6.68 -74.71
CA THR A 10 36.51 6.13 -73.41
C THR A 10 35.78 7.20 -72.63
N CYS A 11 34.49 6.94 -72.36
CA CYS A 11 33.61 7.73 -71.51
C CYS A 11 33.93 7.50 -70.02
N ASP A 12 33.85 8.60 -69.29
CA ASP A 12 33.96 8.85 -67.84
C ASP A 12 33.86 7.67 -66.87
N GLN A 13 34.81 7.65 -65.93
CA GLN A 13 34.62 7.08 -64.60
C GLN A 13 35.04 8.12 -63.55
N SER A 14 34.12 9.04 -63.25
CA SER A 14 34.22 9.95 -62.10
C SER A 14 33.09 9.63 -61.12
N THR A 15 33.12 8.45 -60.49
CA THR A 15 32.17 8.04 -59.44
C THR A 15 32.95 7.35 -58.32
N SER A 16 33.49 8.11 -57.36
CA SER A 16 34.14 7.46 -56.20
C SER A 16 34.22 8.27 -54.91
N THR A 17 33.72 9.52 -54.85
CA THR A 17 33.87 10.37 -53.65
C THR A 17 32.56 10.73 -52.95
N GLU A 18 31.45 10.82 -53.68
CA GLU A 18 30.13 11.14 -53.08
C GLU A 18 29.51 9.94 -52.35
N ASP A 19 29.65 8.73 -52.90
CA ASP A 19 29.09 7.49 -52.33
C ASP A 19 29.68 7.12 -50.94
N ASP A 20 30.96 7.40 -50.72
CA ASP A 20 31.64 7.14 -49.43
C ASP A 20 31.22 8.15 -48.34
N SER A 21 30.89 9.39 -48.74
CA SER A 21 30.38 10.41 -47.84
C SER A 21 28.96 10.07 -47.35
N ASP A 22 28.10 9.63 -48.25
CA ASP A 22 26.72 9.30 -47.93
C ASP A 22 26.58 8.00 -47.15
N SER A 23 27.42 7.00 -47.42
CA SER A 23 27.54 5.79 -46.60
C SER A 23 27.90 6.11 -45.14
N LYS A 24 28.87 7.01 -44.91
CA LYS A 24 29.26 7.46 -43.56
C LYS A 24 28.15 8.21 -42.83
N LYS A 25 27.39 9.06 -43.55
CA LYS A 25 26.21 9.75 -42.98
C LYS A 25 25.12 8.76 -42.57
N LEU A 26 24.84 7.77 -43.41
CA LEU A 26 23.83 6.74 -43.15
C LEU A 26 24.16 5.90 -41.90
N GLU A 27 25.42 5.49 -41.77
CA GLU A 27 25.87 4.72 -40.60
C GLU A 27 25.81 5.57 -39.31
N THR A 28 26.15 6.85 -39.40
CA THR A 28 26.02 7.79 -38.27
C THR A 28 24.56 7.96 -37.86
N LEU A 29 23.65 8.09 -38.83
CA LEU A 29 22.21 8.19 -38.59
C LEU A 29 21.63 6.90 -37.99
N ARG A 30 22.10 5.74 -38.45
CA ARG A 30 21.71 4.44 -37.89
C ARG A 30 22.13 4.32 -36.43
N ARG A 31 23.34 4.72 -36.09
CA ARG A 31 23.84 4.74 -34.70
C ARG A 31 23.01 5.66 -33.82
N SER A 32 22.76 6.89 -34.26
CA SER A 32 21.95 7.85 -33.50
C SER A 32 20.52 7.36 -33.31
N TYR A 33 19.89 6.78 -34.34
CA TYR A 33 18.57 6.15 -34.26
C TYR A 33 18.52 5.04 -33.22
N ASN A 34 19.52 4.14 -33.22
CA ASN A 34 19.58 3.03 -32.26
C ASN A 34 19.73 3.54 -30.82
N ILE A 35 20.52 4.59 -30.60
CA ILE A 35 20.68 5.24 -29.29
C ILE A 35 19.35 5.84 -28.83
N ILE A 36 18.69 6.62 -29.69
CA ILE A 36 17.40 7.25 -29.38
C ILE A 36 16.33 6.19 -29.10
N ARG A 37 16.24 5.15 -29.93
CA ARG A 37 15.31 4.02 -29.74
C ARG A 37 15.54 3.32 -28.40
N SER A 38 16.80 3.11 -28.02
CA SER A 38 17.15 2.47 -26.74
C SER A 38 16.77 3.35 -25.56
N ARG A 39 16.99 4.66 -25.65
CA ARG A 39 16.58 5.63 -24.63
C ARG A 39 15.07 5.70 -24.47
N ILE A 40 14.32 5.72 -25.57
CA ILE A 40 12.85 5.69 -25.54
C ILE A 40 12.34 4.44 -24.81
N LYS A 41 12.88 3.26 -25.13
CA LYS A 41 12.54 2.01 -24.43
C LYS A 41 12.83 2.09 -22.93
N ALA A 42 14.00 2.61 -22.55
CA ALA A 42 14.37 2.77 -21.15
C ALA A 42 13.43 3.75 -20.41
N LEU A 43 13.04 4.85 -21.05
CA LEU A 43 12.08 5.81 -20.49
C LEU A 43 10.68 5.21 -20.35
N GLN A 44 10.23 4.42 -21.33
CA GLN A 44 8.95 3.72 -21.26
C GLN A 44 8.92 2.73 -20.09
N LEU A 45 10.00 1.97 -19.88
CA LEU A 45 10.10 1.05 -18.75
C LEU A 45 10.04 1.80 -17.41
N LYS A 46 10.80 2.90 -17.27
CA LYS A 46 10.78 3.74 -16.07
C LYS A 46 9.39 4.32 -15.79
N ASN A 47 8.72 4.83 -16.82
CA ASN A 47 7.35 5.33 -16.69
C ASN A 47 6.39 4.23 -16.24
N LYS A 48 6.50 3.02 -16.80
CA LYS A 48 5.67 1.88 -16.37
C LYS A 48 5.86 1.58 -14.87
N VAL A 49 7.11 1.48 -14.41
CA VAL A 49 7.42 1.24 -12.98
C VAL A 49 6.85 2.36 -12.11
N LEU A 50 7.04 3.63 -12.49
CA LEU A 50 6.48 4.77 -11.76
C LEU A 50 4.96 4.72 -11.71
N THR A 51 4.29 4.39 -12.81
CA THR A 51 2.83 4.24 -12.83
C THR A 51 2.35 3.10 -11.95
N ASP A 52 3.08 1.99 -11.89
CA ASP A 52 2.75 0.84 -11.04
C ASP A 52 2.94 1.17 -9.55
N VAL A 53 4.00 1.90 -9.20
CA VAL A 53 4.22 2.43 -7.84
C VAL A 53 3.09 3.39 -7.44
N LEU A 54 2.75 4.35 -8.29
CA LEU A 54 1.66 5.30 -8.02
C LEU A 54 0.30 4.61 -7.87
N ARG A 55 0.01 3.58 -8.68
CA ARG A 55 -1.20 2.76 -8.52
C ARG A 55 -1.21 2.04 -7.19
N THR A 56 -0.09 1.44 -6.79
CA THR A 56 0.07 0.78 -5.49
C THR A 56 -0.16 1.75 -4.35
N ASP A 57 0.35 2.98 -4.47
CA ASP A 57 0.21 4.03 -3.46
C ASP A 57 -1.26 4.43 -3.22
N LYS A 58 -2.07 4.58 -4.28
CA LYS A 58 -3.51 4.87 -4.15
C LYS A 58 -4.26 3.84 -3.31
N TYR A 59 -3.96 2.55 -3.51
CA TYR A 59 -4.58 1.48 -2.73
C TYR A 59 -4.07 1.48 -1.29
N ARG A 60 -2.78 1.78 -1.07
CA ARG A 60 -2.24 1.94 0.28
C ARG A 60 -2.96 3.06 1.03
N THR A 61 -3.12 4.25 0.42
CA THR A 61 -3.85 5.36 1.04
C THR A 61 -5.28 4.97 1.41
N ALA A 62 -5.99 4.27 0.53
CA ALA A 62 -7.34 3.78 0.81
C ALA A 62 -7.35 2.77 1.97
N LEU A 63 -6.37 1.85 2.04
CA LEU A 63 -6.25 0.90 3.16
C LEU A 63 -6.01 1.60 4.50
N TYR A 64 -5.09 2.58 4.54
CA TYR A 64 -4.81 3.36 5.75
C TYR A 64 -5.99 4.24 6.21
N SER A 65 -6.99 4.48 5.35
CA SER A 65 -8.22 5.18 5.76
C SER A 65 -9.16 4.33 6.62
N VAL A 66 -9.07 3.00 6.51
CA VAL A 66 -9.94 2.03 7.21
C VAL A 66 -9.19 1.27 8.29
N PHE A 67 -7.98 0.83 7.97
CA PHE A 67 -7.15 -0.05 8.79
C PHE A 67 -5.99 0.71 9.41
N THR A 68 -5.52 0.22 10.55
CA THR A 68 -4.29 0.68 11.20
C THR A 68 -3.06 0.14 10.48
N GLU A 69 -1.88 0.69 10.79
CA GLU A 69 -0.63 0.31 10.14
C GLU A 69 -0.29 -1.17 10.29
N ASP A 70 -0.46 -1.73 11.49
CA ASP A 70 -0.25 -3.15 11.76
C ASP A 70 -1.26 -4.04 11.01
N GLN A 71 -2.51 -3.59 10.84
CA GLN A 71 -3.49 -4.30 10.01
C GLN A 71 -3.11 -4.28 8.52
N VAL A 72 -2.65 -3.15 7.98
CA VAL A 72 -2.16 -3.06 6.60
C VAL A 72 -0.90 -3.93 6.42
N GLN A 73 0.00 -3.93 7.39
CA GLN A 73 1.20 -4.76 7.38
C GLN A 73 0.86 -6.26 7.36
N TYR A 74 -0.15 -6.66 8.14
CA TYR A 74 -0.69 -8.03 8.14
C TYR A 74 -1.26 -8.44 6.76
N LEU A 75 -1.89 -7.51 6.03
CA LEU A 75 -2.43 -7.78 4.69
C LEU A 75 -1.35 -7.90 3.62
N VAL A 76 -0.26 -7.14 3.75
CA VAL A 76 0.81 -7.08 2.74
C VAL A 76 1.88 -8.17 2.96
N THR A 77 2.02 -8.65 4.20
CA THR A 77 3.10 -9.56 4.58
C THR A 77 2.56 -10.97 4.86
N ASP A 78 3.28 -12.01 4.44
CA ASP A 78 2.95 -13.41 4.78
C ASP A 78 3.26 -13.77 6.26
N GLN A 79 3.71 -12.78 7.05
CA GLN A 79 4.02 -12.98 8.46
C GLN A 79 2.76 -12.91 9.32
N LYS A 80 2.27 -14.10 9.69
CA LYS A 80 1.12 -14.26 10.59
C LYS A 80 1.41 -13.92 12.06
N LYS A 81 2.67 -13.61 12.39
CA LYS A 81 3.13 -13.25 13.74
C LYS A 81 3.41 -11.75 13.80
N LEU A 82 2.35 -10.97 13.92
CA LEU A 82 2.44 -9.53 14.12
C LEU A 82 2.00 -9.17 15.54
N HIS A 83 2.70 -8.23 16.17
CA HIS A 83 2.22 -7.58 17.38
C HIS A 83 1.16 -6.55 16.99
N TRP A 84 -0.05 -6.70 17.52
CA TRP A 84 -1.11 -5.73 17.33
C TRP A 84 -0.84 -4.49 18.16
N SER A 85 -1.01 -3.32 17.57
CA SER A 85 -0.95 -2.04 18.28
C SER A 85 -2.10 -1.91 19.27
N ASP A 86 -1.92 -1.10 20.32
CA ASP A 86 -2.96 -0.85 21.31
C ASP A 86 -4.21 -0.24 20.66
N GLU A 87 -4.03 0.60 19.63
CA GLU A 87 -5.12 1.15 18.83
C GLU A 87 -5.94 0.05 18.15
N THR A 88 -5.28 -0.90 17.47
CA THR A 88 -5.95 -2.03 16.85
C THR A 88 -6.72 -2.86 17.86
N VAL A 89 -6.10 -3.13 19.02
CA VAL A 89 -6.73 -3.93 20.08
C VAL A 89 -7.94 -3.21 20.65
N GLN A 90 -7.87 -1.89 20.86
CA GLN A 90 -8.99 -1.08 21.34
C GLN A 90 -10.16 -1.08 20.35
N ARG A 91 -9.89 -0.82 19.06
CA ARG A 91 -10.90 -0.86 17.98
C ARG A 91 -11.55 -2.24 17.88
N ALA A 92 -10.76 -3.30 17.91
CA ALA A 92 -11.24 -4.68 17.85
C ALA A 92 -12.05 -5.08 19.11
N THR A 93 -11.68 -4.57 20.29
CA THR A 93 -12.44 -4.78 21.52
C THR A 93 -13.82 -4.13 21.44
N LYS A 94 -13.89 -2.89 20.95
CA LYS A 94 -15.16 -2.18 20.70
C LYS A 94 -16.02 -2.93 19.68
N LEU A 95 -15.42 -3.34 18.56
CA LEU A 95 -16.12 -4.11 17.52
C LEU A 95 -16.71 -5.40 18.09
N ARG A 96 -15.91 -6.18 18.83
CA ARG A 96 -16.36 -7.41 19.50
C ARG A 96 -17.51 -7.16 20.47
N ALA A 97 -17.50 -6.04 21.20
CA ALA A 97 -18.57 -5.69 22.12
C ALA A 97 -19.90 -5.43 21.38
N LEU A 98 -19.84 -4.83 20.19
CA LEU A 98 -21.01 -4.50 19.37
C LEU A 98 -21.60 -5.72 18.63
N CYS A 99 -20.77 -6.51 17.96
CA CYS A 99 -21.22 -7.64 17.13
C CYS A 99 -21.25 -9.00 17.86
N GLY A 100 -20.80 -9.03 19.12
CA GLY A 100 -20.66 -10.25 19.90
C GLY A 100 -19.52 -11.15 19.42
N THR A 101 -19.36 -12.29 20.08
CA THR A 101 -18.22 -13.20 19.81
C THR A 101 -18.39 -13.96 18.49
N HIS A 102 -19.62 -14.33 18.11
CA HIS A 102 -19.89 -15.03 16.85
C HIS A 102 -19.67 -14.12 15.65
N GLY A 103 -20.27 -12.92 15.63
CA GLY A 103 -20.07 -11.94 14.56
C GLY A 103 -18.60 -11.55 14.39
N TYR A 104 -17.87 -11.40 15.51
CA TYR A 104 -16.44 -11.12 15.45
C TYR A 104 -15.62 -12.25 14.79
N LYS A 105 -15.96 -13.51 15.05
CA LYS A 105 -15.30 -14.68 14.42
C LYS A 105 -15.63 -14.77 12.92
N GLU A 106 -16.87 -14.51 12.54
CA GLU A 106 -17.29 -14.47 11.14
C GLU A 106 -16.47 -13.43 10.35
N LEU A 107 -16.30 -12.23 10.90
CA LEU A 107 -15.46 -11.19 10.28
C LEU A 107 -14.00 -11.65 10.13
N GLN A 108 -13.46 -12.39 11.11
CA GLN A 108 -12.14 -13.00 10.97
C GLN A 108 -12.07 -14.07 9.88
N SER A 109 -13.08 -14.93 9.76
CA SER A 109 -13.09 -15.97 8.70
C SER A 109 -13.23 -15.38 7.31
N MET A 110 -13.84 -14.20 7.17
CA MET A 110 -13.86 -13.45 5.92
C MET A 110 -12.49 -12.84 5.53
N GLY A 111 -11.46 -12.99 6.38
CA GLY A 111 -10.11 -12.50 6.10
C GLY A 111 -9.86 -11.07 6.56
N ILE A 112 -10.71 -10.49 7.40
CA ILE A 112 -10.48 -9.15 7.96
C ILE A 112 -9.33 -9.23 8.98
N PRO A 113 -8.33 -8.32 8.92
CA PRO A 113 -7.15 -8.35 9.79
C PRO A 113 -7.52 -7.97 11.23
N LEU A 114 -7.99 -8.94 12.01
CA LEU A 114 -8.43 -8.73 13.39
C LEU A 114 -7.62 -9.61 14.35
N PRO A 115 -7.28 -9.09 15.56
CA PRO A 115 -6.61 -9.87 16.59
C PRO A 115 -7.49 -11.02 17.09
N CYS A 116 -6.90 -12.20 17.33
CA CYS A 116 -7.66 -13.32 17.86
C CYS A 116 -8.22 -13.03 19.27
N LEU A 117 -9.31 -13.71 19.66
CA LEU A 117 -9.98 -13.47 20.94
C LEU A 117 -9.04 -13.57 22.15
N ARG A 118 -8.03 -14.43 22.08
CA ARG A 118 -7.01 -14.60 23.13
C ARG A 118 -6.16 -13.34 23.31
N VAL A 119 -5.83 -12.62 22.22
CA VAL A 119 -5.10 -11.34 22.28
C VAL A 119 -5.97 -10.29 22.99
N LEU A 120 -7.25 -10.18 22.59
CA LEU A 120 -8.18 -9.24 23.22
C LEU A 120 -8.34 -9.50 24.73
N GLN A 121 -8.42 -10.77 25.14
CA GLN A 121 -8.54 -11.14 26.55
C GLN A 121 -7.30 -10.77 27.37
N ARG A 122 -6.09 -10.94 26.81
CA ARG A 122 -4.83 -10.64 27.50
C ARG A 122 -4.55 -9.15 27.61
N SER A 123 -5.00 -8.37 26.62
CA SER A 123 -4.79 -6.93 26.57
C SER A 123 -5.86 -6.15 27.36
N ARG A 124 -6.96 -6.80 27.77
CA ARG A 124 -7.87 -6.18 28.73
C ARG A 124 -7.04 -5.70 29.92
N PRO A 125 -7.14 -4.40 30.29
CA PRO A 125 -6.51 -3.96 31.51
C PRO A 125 -7.02 -4.89 32.60
N LYS A 126 -6.09 -5.44 33.39
CA LYS A 126 -6.46 -6.05 34.66
C LYS A 126 -7.09 -4.91 35.44
N VAL A 127 -8.41 -4.82 35.38
CA VAL A 127 -9.16 -4.07 36.37
C VAL A 127 -8.68 -4.72 37.65
N TYR A 128 -7.78 -4.05 38.37
CA TYR A 128 -7.62 -4.35 39.77
C TYR A 128 -9.00 -4.07 40.31
N SER A 129 -9.81 -5.11 40.47
CA SER A 129 -11.00 -5.05 41.28
C SER A 129 -10.50 -4.51 42.61
N GLN A 130 -10.65 -3.21 42.84
CA GLN A 130 -10.64 -2.75 44.21
C GLN A 130 -11.74 -3.57 44.87
N PRO A 131 -11.45 -4.32 45.94
CA PRO A 131 -12.52 -4.98 46.66
C PRO A 131 -13.47 -3.88 47.07
N GLU A 132 -14.64 -3.87 46.44
CA GLU A 132 -15.77 -3.04 46.84
C GLU A 132 -15.90 -3.24 48.35
N ASN A 133 -15.67 -2.19 49.12
CA ASN A 133 -15.92 -2.19 50.54
C ASN A 133 -17.46 -2.22 50.68
N SER A 134 -18.05 -3.41 50.65
CA SER A 134 -19.47 -3.62 50.88
C SER A 134 -19.79 -3.37 52.35
N GLN A 135 -19.78 -2.11 52.77
CA GLN A 135 -20.57 -1.69 53.92
C GLN A 135 -22.03 -1.69 53.46
N SER A 136 -22.65 -2.86 53.64
CA SER A 136 -24.11 -2.99 53.65
C SER A 136 -24.61 -2.26 54.90
N THR A 137 -24.71 -0.94 54.85
CA THR A 137 -25.42 -0.19 55.87
C THR A 137 -26.91 -0.34 55.55
N THR A 138 -27.53 -1.33 56.16
CA THR A 138 -28.98 -1.35 56.32
C THR A 138 -29.34 -0.15 57.21
N MET A 139 -29.71 0.97 56.60
CA MET A 139 -30.34 2.08 57.32
C MET A 139 -31.62 1.53 57.98
N SER A 140 -31.70 1.71 59.30
CA SER A 140 -32.88 1.31 60.07
C SER A 140 -34.10 2.10 59.60
N SER A 141 -35.28 1.49 59.61
CA SER A 141 -36.53 2.16 59.19
C SER A 141 -36.83 3.42 60.02
N ASP A 142 -36.25 3.53 61.22
CA ASP A 142 -36.41 4.69 62.10
C ASP A 142 -35.59 5.91 61.65
N GLU A 143 -34.51 5.70 60.87
CA GLU A 143 -33.62 6.76 60.37
C GLU A 143 -34.19 7.44 59.09
N LEU A 144 -35.09 6.77 58.37
CA LEU A 144 -35.76 7.33 57.19
C LEU A 144 -36.93 8.25 57.55
N LEU A 145 -37.49 8.12 58.75
CA LEU A 145 -38.61 8.94 59.20
C LEU A 145 -38.19 10.31 59.77
N SER A 146 -36.92 10.50 60.14
CA SER A 146 -36.40 11.81 60.56
C SER A 146 -36.07 12.73 59.38
N ILE A 147 -35.99 12.22 58.16
CA ILE A 147 -35.62 13.01 56.97
C ILE A 147 -36.87 13.62 56.29
N ILE A 148 -38.06 13.10 56.56
CA ILE A 148 -39.29 13.47 55.83
C ILE A 148 -40.07 14.62 56.50
N ASN A 149 -39.73 15.02 57.73
CA ASN A 149 -40.59 15.92 58.52
C ASN A 149 -40.18 17.39 58.65
N ASP A 150 -39.10 17.86 58.01
CA ASP A 150 -38.55 19.19 58.27
C ASP A 150 -38.52 20.16 57.07
N ASP A 151 -39.51 20.13 56.15
CA ASP A 151 -39.55 21.15 55.09
C ASP A 151 -40.96 21.41 54.50
N TRP A 152 -41.89 21.85 55.35
CA TRP A 152 -43.09 22.63 54.95
C TRP A 152 -43.52 23.54 56.11
N ASP A 153 -42.83 24.66 56.30
CA ASP A 153 -43.38 25.91 56.85
C ASP A 153 -42.63 27.11 56.25
#